data_AF-A0A127SRT8-F1
#
_entry.id   AF-A0A127SRT8-F1
#
_cell.length_a   1.000
_cell.length_b   1.000
_cell.length_c   1.000
_cell.angle_alpha   90.00
_cell.angle_beta   90.00
_cell.angle_gamma   90.00
#
_symmetry.space_group_name_H-M   'P 1'
#
loop_
_entity.id
_entity.type
_entity.pdbx_description
1 polymer ?
#
loop_
_entity_poly.entity_id
_entity_poly.type
_entity_poly.pdbx_seq_one_letter_code
_entity_poly.pdbx_strand_id
1 'polypeptide(L)'
;MSKINEMRLGFETAYIDGSVVSSSTYRPQFVSNNHKEGKKVLSSIEDELLSCDGFQISVAFITMSGITPLLQTLKELEKRNIKGEILTTN
;
A
#
# COMPACT_ATOMS: atom_id res chain seq x y z
N MET A 1 -13.28 -4.86 20.58
CA MET A 1 -12.16 -3.98 20.97
C MET A 1 -12.29 -2.68 20.16
N SER A 2 -11.88 -1.51 20.65
CA SER A 2 -11.93 -0.28 19.84
C SER A 2 -10.87 -0.35 18.73
N LYS A 3 -11.16 0.17 17.51
CA LYS A 3 -10.17 0.25 16.41
C LYS A 3 -8.87 0.95 16.83
N ILE A 4 -8.97 1.94 17.72
CA ILE A 4 -7.79 2.65 18.27
C ILE A 4 -6.90 1.69 19.06
N ASN A 5 -7.48 0.76 19.80
CA ASN A 5 -6.72 -0.22 20.58
C ASN A 5 -6.04 -1.26 19.67
N GLU A 6 -6.69 -1.67 18.58
CA GLU A 6 -6.07 -2.58 17.59
C GLU A 6 -4.88 -1.93 16.89
N MET A 7 -5.01 -0.67 16.52
CA MET A 7 -3.93 0.12 15.93
C MET A 7 -2.77 0.32 16.90
N ARG A 8 -3.05 0.65 18.17
CA ARG A 8 -2.04 0.75 19.24
C ARG A 8 -1.27 -0.54 19.41
N LEU A 9 -1.96 -1.68 19.46
CA LEU A 9 -1.34 -3.01 19.57
C LEU A 9 -0.50 -3.34 18.33
N GLY A 10 -0.94 -2.94 17.13
CA GLY A 10 -0.17 -3.09 15.90
C GLY A 10 1.19 -2.38 15.96
N PHE A 11 1.19 -1.12 16.42
CA PHE A 11 2.41 -0.33 16.60
C PHE A 11 3.30 -0.83 17.73
N GLU A 12 2.71 -1.25 18.85
CA GLU A 12 3.44 -1.86 19.96
C GLU A 12 4.19 -3.10 19.48
N THR A 13 3.53 -3.98 18.72
CA THR A 13 4.21 -5.16 18.16
C THR A 13 5.35 -4.80 17.22
N ALA A 14 5.16 -3.81 16.35
CA ALA A 14 6.13 -3.49 15.31
C ALA A 14 7.36 -2.72 15.81
N TYR A 15 7.18 -1.85 16.82
CA TYR A 15 8.20 -0.88 17.23
C TYR A 15 8.72 -1.07 18.65
N ILE A 16 8.02 -1.84 19.50
CA ILE A 16 8.35 -1.99 20.93
C ILE A 16 8.65 -3.45 21.27
N ASP A 17 7.69 -4.35 21.04
CA ASP A 17 7.77 -5.75 21.46
C ASP A 17 7.11 -6.70 20.44
N GLY A 18 7.95 -7.40 19.67
CA GLY A 18 7.52 -8.37 18.66
C GLY A 18 6.71 -9.57 19.18
N SER A 19 6.66 -9.79 20.50
CA SER A 19 5.88 -10.87 21.10
C SER A 19 4.40 -10.52 21.31
N VAL A 20 4.04 -9.23 21.26
CA VAL A 20 2.66 -8.77 21.43
C VAL A 20 1.78 -9.30 20.29
N VAL A 21 0.65 -9.91 20.63
CA VAL A 21 -0.36 -10.38 19.66
C VAL A 21 -1.24 -9.21 19.23
N SER A 22 -1.31 -8.98 17.92
CA SER A 22 -2.06 -7.88 17.31
C SER A 22 -2.38 -8.20 15.85
N SER A 23 -3.36 -7.49 15.28
CA SER A 23 -3.75 -7.70 13.87
C SER A 23 -2.63 -7.28 12.93
N SER A 24 -2.38 -8.09 11.89
CA SER A 24 -1.42 -7.76 10.83
C SER A 24 -1.82 -6.51 10.03
N THR A 25 -3.11 -6.16 9.99
CA THR A 25 -3.62 -4.97 9.29
C THR A 25 -3.00 -3.68 9.80
N TYR A 26 -2.70 -3.59 11.10
CA TYR A 26 -2.13 -2.40 11.73
C TYR A 26 -0.64 -2.52 12.04
N ARG A 27 0.00 -3.60 11.55
CA ARG A 27 1.43 -3.78 11.65
C ARG A 27 2.09 -3.26 10.37
N PRO A 28 2.98 -2.26 10.47
CA PRO A 28 3.85 -1.87 9.36
C PRO A 28 4.54 -3.09 8.74
N GLN A 29 4.55 -3.14 7.40
CA GLN A 29 5.20 -4.21 6.66
C GLN A 29 6.44 -3.68 5.94
N PHE A 30 7.49 -4.49 5.91
CA PHE A 30 8.65 -4.21 5.08
C PHE A 30 8.37 -4.60 3.62
N VAL A 31 8.02 -3.60 2.81
CA VAL A 31 7.71 -3.77 1.39
C VAL A 31 9.00 -3.71 0.57
N SER A 32 9.34 -4.80 -0.12
CA SER A 32 10.54 -4.92 -0.93
C SER A 32 10.33 -5.85 -2.12
N ASN A 33 11.22 -5.77 -3.11
CA ASN A 33 11.29 -6.74 -4.18
C ASN A 33 12.15 -7.93 -3.72
N ASN A 34 11.50 -8.99 -3.25
CA ASN A 34 12.15 -10.22 -2.83
C ASN A 34 11.65 -11.40 -3.69
N HIS A 35 12.41 -11.71 -4.74
CA HIS A 35 12.10 -12.80 -5.66
C HIS A 35 12.07 -14.18 -4.99
N LYS A 36 12.85 -14.39 -3.93
CA LYS A 36 12.88 -15.68 -3.21
C LYS A 36 11.59 -15.93 -2.44
N GLU A 37 10.97 -14.86 -1.94
CA GLU A 37 9.71 -14.90 -1.19
C GLU A 37 8.48 -14.57 -2.06
N GLY A 38 8.68 -14.32 -3.36
CA GLY A 38 7.60 -13.89 -4.27
C GLY A 38 7.04 -12.50 -3.97
N LYS A 39 7.71 -11.68 -3.16
CA LYS A 39 7.25 -10.33 -2.78
C LYS A 39 7.69 -9.30 -3.80
N LYS A 40 6.76 -8.44 -4.22
CA LYS A 40 7.01 -7.31 -5.11
C LYS A 40 6.37 -6.07 -4.52
N VAL A 41 7.10 -4.95 -4.57
CA VAL A 41 6.58 -3.63 -4.19
C VAL A 41 5.29 -3.31 -4.96
N LEU A 42 5.28 -3.64 -6.26
CA LEU A 42 4.15 -3.43 -7.15
C LEU A 42 2.86 -4.07 -6.64
N SER A 43 2.92 -5.32 -6.14
CA SER A 43 1.74 -6.03 -5.66
C SER A 43 1.12 -5.33 -4.45
N SER A 44 1.95 -4.84 -3.52
CA SER A 44 1.45 -4.04 -2.40
C SER A 44 0.78 -2.75 -2.87
N ILE A 45 1.34 -2.05 -3.86
CA ILE A 45 0.70 -0.83 -4.41
C ILE A 45 -0.65 -1.16 -5.06
N GLU A 46 -0.72 -2.26 -5.82
CA GLU A 46 -1.95 -2.70 -6.48
C GLU A 46 -3.05 -3.07 -5.49
N ASP A 47 -2.72 -3.82 -4.44
CA ASP A 47 -3.67 -4.23 -3.39
C ASP A 47 -4.24 -3.01 -2.64
N GLU A 48 -3.39 -2.03 -2.32
CA GLU A 48 -3.82 -0.77 -1.67
C GLU A 48 -4.67 0.11 -2.60
N LEU A 49 -4.32 0.17 -3.89
CA LEU A 49 -5.14 0.88 -4.88
C LEU A 49 -6.53 0.25 -5.03
N LEU A 50 -6.62 -1.09 -5.09
CA LEU A 50 -7.90 -1.78 -5.26
C LEU A 50 -8.83 -1.65 -4.04
N SER A 51 -8.29 -1.43 -2.86
CA SER A 51 -9.05 -1.35 -1.60
C SER A 51 -9.36 0.09 -1.16
N CYS A 52 -8.73 1.11 -1.75
CA CYS A 52 -8.93 2.49 -1.34
C CYS A 52 -10.23 3.12 -1.89
N ASP A 53 -10.67 4.19 -1.24
CA ASP A 53 -11.75 5.08 -1.71
C ASP A 53 -11.21 6.27 -2.53
N GLY A 54 -9.89 6.44 -2.58
CA GLY A 54 -9.17 7.48 -3.31
C GLY A 54 -7.65 7.38 -3.05
N PHE A 55 -6.84 7.94 -3.95
CA PHE A 55 -5.37 7.88 -3.80
C PHE A 55 -4.69 9.20 -4.16
N GLN A 56 -3.56 9.48 -3.51
CA GLN A 56 -2.64 10.55 -3.91
C GLN A 56 -1.22 10.00 -3.88
N ILE A 57 -0.52 10.06 -5.01
CA ILE A 57 0.86 9.57 -5.13
C ILE A 57 1.78 10.76 -5.36
N SER A 58 2.70 10.99 -4.42
CA SER A 58 3.78 11.98 -4.59
C SER A 58 5.07 11.23 -4.90
N VAL A 59 5.55 11.33 -6.14
CA VAL A 59 6.70 10.57 -6.64
C VAL A 59 7.63 11.46 -7.46
N ALA A 60 8.94 11.24 -7.39
CA ALA A 60 9.90 12.08 -8.11
C ALA A 60 9.93 11.83 -9.62
N PHE A 61 9.89 10.57 -10.06
CA PHE A 61 9.91 10.22 -11.49
C PHE A 61 9.03 9.01 -11.77
N ILE A 62 8.52 8.93 -13.00
CA ILE A 62 7.67 7.84 -13.46
C ILE A 62 8.23 7.34 -14.80
N THR A 63 8.47 6.05 -14.92
CA THR A 63 8.83 5.42 -16.18
C THR A 63 7.61 4.74 -16.79
N MET A 64 7.56 4.64 -18.12
CA MET A 64 6.50 3.89 -18.81
C MET A 64 6.45 2.44 -18.34
N SER A 65 7.61 1.78 -18.19
CA SER A 65 7.68 0.39 -17.69
C SER A 65 7.20 0.26 -16.23
N GLY A 66 7.35 1.31 -15.42
CA GLY A 66 6.90 1.33 -14.03
C GLY A 66 5.39 1.54 -13.88
N ILE A 67 4.78 2.39 -14.72
CA ILE A 67 3.34 2.69 -14.65
C ILE A 67 2.48 1.68 -15.41
N THR A 68 3.02 1.07 -16.48
CA THR A 68 2.27 0.14 -17.35
C THR A 68 1.53 -0.97 -16.58
N PRO A 69 2.14 -1.64 -15.58
CA PRO A 69 1.44 -2.67 -14.82
C PRO A 69 0.23 -2.16 -14.04
N LEU A 70 0.20 -0.88 -13.66
CA LEU A 70 -0.88 -0.26 -12.89
C LEU A 70 -2.03 0.23 -13.77
N LEU A 71 -1.88 0.29 -15.09
CA LEU A 71 -2.88 0.87 -15.98
C LEU A 71 -4.24 0.16 -15.90
N GLN A 72 -4.23 -1.18 -15.77
CA GLN A 72 -5.46 -1.94 -15.64
C GLN A 72 -6.14 -1.70 -14.29
N THR A 73 -5.37 -1.61 -13.21
CA THR A 73 -5.84 -1.26 -11.87
C THR A 73 -6.48 0.13 -11.87
N LEU A 74 -5.80 1.13 -12.45
CA LEU A 74 -6.29 2.50 -12.56
C LEU A 74 -7.59 2.58 -13.40
N LYS A 75 -7.70 1.79 -14.46
CA LYS A 75 -8.92 1.68 -15.27
C LYS A 75 -10.08 1.08 -14.47
N GLU A 76 -9.81 0.15 -13.57
CA GLU A 76 -10.84 -0.40 -12.68
C GLU A 76 -11.30 0.63 -11.64
N LEU A 77 -10.37 1.40 -11.08
CA LEU A 77 -10.70 2.53 -10.20
C LEU A 77 -11.55 3.58 -10.91
N GLU A 78 -11.24 3.89 -12.17
CA GLU A 78 -12.03 4.80 -13.01
C GLU A 78 -13.48 4.31 -13.16
N LYS A 79 -13.69 3.02 -13.48
CA LYS A 79 -15.04 2.43 -13.57
C LYS A 79 -15.81 2.50 -12.25
N ARG A 80 -15.11 2.34 -11.12
CA ARG A 80 -15.66 2.48 -9.76
C ARG A 80 -15.83 3.93 -9.31
N ASN A 81 -15.46 4.90 -10.17
CA ASN A 81 -15.46 6.33 -9.89
C ASN A 81 -14.58 6.72 -8.67
N ILE A 82 -13.51 5.96 -8.42
CA ILE A 82 -12.50 6.27 -7.41
C ILE A 82 -11.53 7.29 -8.01
N LYS A 83 -11.43 8.46 -7.39
CA LYS A 83 -10.55 9.54 -7.86
C LYS A 83 -9.16 9.41 -7.27
N GLY A 84 -8.16 9.88 -8.02
CA GLY A 84 -6.84 10.02 -7.47
C GLY A 84 -5.97 11.01 -8.22
N GLU A 85 -4.86 11.36 -7.59
CA GLU A 85 -3.93 12.39 -8.05
C GLU A 85 -2.51 11.84 -8.02
N ILE A 86 -1.69 12.26 -9.00
CA ILE A 86 -0.25 11.96 -9.02
C ILE A 86 0.49 13.28 -9.15
N LEU A 87 1.32 13.57 -8.16
CA LEU A 87 2.25 14.68 -8.15
C LEU A 87 3.64 14.16 -8.56
N THR A 88 4.19 14.71 -9.64
CA THR A 88 5.53 14.41 -10.15
C THR A 88 6.26 15.69 -10.52
N THR A 89 7.59 15.61 -10.69
CA THR A 89 8.37 16.70 -11.28
C THR A 89 8.31 16.61 -12.81
N ASN A 90 8.45 17.77 -13.49
CA ASN A 90 8.64 17.87 -14.94
C ASN A 90 10.03 17.39 -15.37
#